data_AF-A0A024AHL8-F1
#
_entry.id   AF-A0A024AHL8-F1
#
_cell.length_a   1.000
_cell.length_b   1.000
_cell.length_c   1.000
_cell.angle_alpha   90.00
_cell.angle_beta   90.00
_cell.angle_gamma   90.00
#
_symmetry.space_group_name_H-M   'P 1'
#
loop_
_entity.id
_entity.type
_entity.pdbx_description
1 polymer ?
#
loop_
_entity_poly.entity_id
_entity_poly.type
_entity_poly.pdbx_seq_one_letter_code
_entity_poly.pdbx_strand_id
1 'polypeptide(L)'
;LEGSVWGKLYESFPSVMKHLPGPHNKLFTNFDLVKDFIHEEVEKHKKDLDHNNPRDYIDTFLIEMDKHKEPELGFNETNLTLCSLDLFLAGTETTSTTLQWALVYLINHPDVQEKVQEEIDKVIGQSRLPSMADRSNMPYTNAV
;
A
#
# COMPACT_ATOMS: atom_id res chain seq x y z
N LEU A 1 -3.04 13.95 8.25
CA LEU A 1 -3.91 14.03 9.46
C LEU A 1 -3.30 13.20 10.58
N GLU A 2 -2.68 12.06 10.24
CA GLU A 2 -1.65 11.43 11.06
C GLU A 2 -0.61 12.47 11.51
N GLY A 3 -0.30 12.49 12.80
CA GLY A 3 0.62 13.46 13.41
C GLY A 3 0.05 14.88 13.64
N SER A 4 -1.11 15.24 13.08
CA SER A 4 -1.72 16.56 13.26
C SER A 4 -2.38 16.74 14.64
N VAL A 5 -2.53 17.99 15.09
CA VAL A 5 -3.24 18.31 16.35
C VAL A 5 -4.67 17.75 16.37
N TRP A 6 -5.39 17.85 15.24
CA TRP A 6 -6.76 17.32 15.11
C TRP A 6 -6.82 15.79 15.17
N GLY A 7 -5.85 15.11 14.55
CA GLY A 7 -5.73 13.64 14.62
C GLY A 7 -5.50 13.17 16.06
N LYS A 8 -4.51 13.77 16.75
CA LYS A 8 -4.20 13.45 18.16
C LYS A 8 -5.38 13.70 19.10
N LEU A 9 -6.14 14.77 18.87
CA LEU A 9 -7.36 15.06 19.64
C LEU A 9 -8.45 14.02 19.38
N TYR A 10 -8.63 13.59 18.13
CA TYR A 10 -9.58 12.52 17.80
C TYR A 10 -9.20 11.20 18.45
N GLU A 11 -7.93 10.80 18.40
CA GLU A 11 -7.42 9.60 19.06
C GLU A 11 -7.64 9.63 20.58
N SER A 12 -7.42 10.79 21.21
CA SER A 12 -7.55 10.96 22.66
C SER A 12 -8.99 11.03 23.14
N PHE A 13 -9.89 11.63 22.34
CA PHE A 13 -11.28 11.91 22.73
C PHE A 13 -12.28 11.60 21.61
N PRO A 14 -12.33 10.36 21.08
CA PRO A 14 -13.09 10.04 19.87
C PRO A 14 -14.60 10.26 20.03
N SER A 15 -15.15 9.96 21.20
CA SER A 15 -16.59 10.12 21.47
C SER A 15 -17.06 11.58 21.45
N VAL A 16 -16.19 12.53 21.78
CA VAL A 16 -16.49 13.96 21.71
C VAL A 16 -16.20 14.47 20.30
N MET A 17 -15.02 14.14 19.78
CA MET A 17 -14.52 14.65 18.49
C MET A 17 -15.38 14.20 17.30
N LYS A 18 -16.04 13.03 17.37
CA LYS A 18 -16.98 12.57 16.32
C LYS A 18 -18.19 13.48 16.12
N HIS A 19 -18.53 14.30 17.11
CA HIS A 19 -19.66 15.24 17.05
C HIS A 19 -19.24 16.67 16.72
N LEU A 20 -17.93 16.95 16.71
CA LEU A 20 -17.40 18.29 16.46
C LEU A 20 -17.04 18.49 14.98
N PRO A 21 -17.33 19.67 14.41
CA PRO A 21 -16.84 20.00 13.07
C PRO A 21 -15.31 20.14 13.09
N GLY A 22 -14.64 19.72 12.03
CA GLY A 22 -13.19 19.86 11.91
C GLY A 22 -12.60 19.07 10.74
N PRO A 23 -11.32 19.30 10.43
CA PRO A 23 -10.64 18.65 9.31
C PRO A 23 -10.48 17.14 9.52
N HIS A 24 -10.57 16.62 10.75
CA HIS A 24 -10.56 15.19 11.03
C HIS A 24 -11.76 14.47 10.38
N ASN A 25 -12.91 15.14 10.21
CA ASN A 25 -14.06 14.54 9.54
C ASN A 25 -13.78 14.23 8.06
N LYS A 26 -12.86 15.00 7.42
CA LYS A 26 -12.44 14.73 6.04
C LYS A 26 -11.68 13.41 5.91
N LEU A 27 -11.03 12.93 6.98
CA LEU A 27 -10.37 11.62 6.97
C LEU A 27 -11.39 10.51 6.68
N PHE A 28 -12.51 10.50 7.41
CA PHE A 28 -13.55 9.50 7.25
C PHE A 28 -14.18 9.56 5.88
N THR A 29 -14.48 10.77 5.38
CA THR A 29 -14.99 10.93 4.01
C THR A 29 -14.02 10.40 2.96
N ASN A 30 -12.71 10.68 3.09
CA ASN A 30 -11.72 10.14 2.16
C ASN A 30 -11.62 8.61 2.27
N PHE A 31 -11.71 8.06 3.49
CA PHE A 31 -11.69 6.62 3.71
C PHE A 31 -12.90 5.93 3.06
N ASP A 32 -14.09 6.52 3.21
CA ASP A 32 -15.31 6.03 2.57
C ASP A 32 -15.17 6.04 1.03
N LEU A 33 -14.58 7.10 0.45
CA LEU A 33 -14.34 7.16 -1.00
C LEU A 33 -13.42 6.03 -1.50
N VAL A 34 -12.34 5.72 -0.79
CA VAL A 34 -11.43 4.63 -1.19
C VAL A 34 -12.12 3.28 -0.97
N LYS A 35 -12.88 3.13 0.11
CA LYS A 35 -13.65 1.91 0.37
C LYS A 35 -14.68 1.64 -0.73
N ASP A 36 -15.41 2.67 -1.16
CA ASP A 36 -16.40 2.56 -2.24
C ASP A 36 -15.72 2.16 -3.56
N PHE A 37 -14.57 2.75 -3.87
CA PHE A 37 -13.75 2.35 -5.02
C PHE A 37 -13.33 0.88 -4.97
N ILE A 38 -12.83 0.40 -3.82
CA ILE A 38 -12.45 -1.00 -3.65
C ILE A 38 -13.68 -1.92 -3.80
N HIS A 39 -14.83 -1.53 -3.26
CA HIS A 39 -16.06 -2.29 -3.41
C HIS A 39 -16.50 -2.38 -4.88
N GLU A 40 -16.40 -1.29 -5.65
CA GLU A 40 -16.66 -1.32 -7.10
C GLU A 40 -15.71 -2.28 -7.84
N GLU A 41 -14.44 -2.34 -7.46
CA GLU A 41 -13.49 -3.31 -8.02
C GLU A 41 -13.87 -4.74 -7.66
N VAL A 42 -14.25 -5.03 -6.40
CA VAL A 42 -14.73 -6.35 -5.99
C VAL A 42 -15.95 -6.80 -6.82
N GLU A 43 -16.90 -5.90 -7.06
CA GLU A 43 -18.08 -6.18 -7.87
C GLU A 43 -17.76 -6.40 -9.35
N LYS A 44 -16.69 -5.77 -9.88
CA LYS A 44 -16.18 -6.10 -11.21
C LYS A 44 -15.60 -7.51 -11.24
N HIS A 45 -14.78 -7.87 -10.25
CA HIS A 45 -14.15 -9.19 -10.19
C HIS A 45 -15.17 -10.33 -10.09
N LYS A 46 -16.26 -10.14 -9.32
CA LYS A 46 -17.34 -11.12 -9.20
C LYS A 46 -18.08 -11.40 -10.51
N LYS A 47 -18.09 -10.46 -11.48
CA LYS A 47 -18.83 -10.62 -12.75
C LYS A 47 -18.14 -11.57 -13.73
N ASP A 48 -16.83 -11.67 -13.68
CA ASP A 48 -16.02 -12.43 -14.63
C ASP A 48 -14.98 -13.34 -13.95
N LEU A 49 -15.23 -13.72 -12.70
CA LEU A 49 -14.38 -14.60 -11.90
C LEU A 49 -14.17 -15.95 -12.59
N ASP A 50 -12.90 -16.28 -12.88
CA ASP A 50 -12.47 -17.60 -13.36
C ASP A 50 -11.73 -18.35 -12.24
N HIS A 51 -12.37 -19.38 -11.69
CA HIS A 51 -11.81 -20.19 -10.61
C HIS A 51 -10.51 -20.92 -10.99
N ASN A 52 -10.25 -21.12 -12.28
CA ASN A 52 -9.05 -21.81 -12.75
C ASN A 52 -7.90 -20.84 -13.06
N ASN A 53 -8.18 -19.54 -13.10
CA ASN A 53 -7.21 -18.52 -13.48
C ASN A 53 -7.43 -17.21 -12.70
N PRO A 54 -7.19 -17.21 -11.37
CA PRO A 54 -7.34 -16.00 -10.55
C PRO A 54 -6.34 -14.93 -10.99
N ARG A 55 -6.83 -13.70 -11.20
CA ARG A 55 -6.01 -12.57 -11.68
C ARG A 55 -5.13 -11.98 -10.58
N ASP A 56 -5.67 -11.89 -9.37
CA ASP A 56 -5.04 -11.21 -8.25
C ASP A 56 -5.60 -11.65 -6.88
N TYR A 57 -5.30 -10.85 -5.85
CA TYR A 57 -5.75 -11.06 -4.48
C TYR A 57 -7.28 -11.13 -4.35
N ILE A 58 -8.02 -10.28 -5.07
CA ILE A 58 -9.48 -10.22 -4.96
C ILE A 58 -10.09 -11.52 -5.48
N ASP A 59 -9.71 -11.96 -6.67
CA ASP A 59 -10.17 -13.25 -7.22
C ASP A 59 -9.83 -14.41 -6.30
N THR A 60 -8.60 -14.44 -5.79
CA THR A 60 -8.14 -15.52 -4.89
C THR A 60 -8.98 -15.56 -3.61
N PHE A 61 -9.27 -14.40 -3.01
CA PHE A 61 -10.10 -14.32 -1.82
C PHE A 61 -11.55 -14.73 -2.10
N LEU A 62 -12.12 -14.31 -3.24
CA LEU A 62 -13.47 -14.73 -3.66
C LEU A 62 -13.56 -16.25 -3.81
N ILE A 63 -12.55 -16.88 -4.43
CA ILE A 63 -12.48 -18.34 -4.58
C ILE A 63 -12.38 -19.03 -3.22
N GLU A 64 -11.58 -18.51 -2.28
CA GLU A 64 -11.52 -19.06 -0.92
C GLU A 64 -12.84 -18.89 -0.16
N MET A 65 -13.53 -17.77 -0.36
CA MET A 65 -14.87 -17.53 0.20
C MET A 65 -15.91 -18.53 -0.31
N ASP A 66 -15.81 -18.97 -1.57
CA ASP A 66 -16.70 -20.02 -2.10
C ASP A 66 -16.42 -21.41 -1.51
N LYS A 67 -15.17 -21.68 -1.12
CA LYS A 67 -14.77 -22.93 -0.46
C LYS A 67 -15.19 -22.97 1.01
N HIS A 68 -15.12 -21.83 1.70
CA HIS A 68 -15.35 -21.69 3.13
C HIS A 68 -16.67 -20.98 3.40
N LYS A 69 -17.73 -21.74 3.68
CA LYS A 69 -19.05 -21.19 3.99
C LYS A 69 -19.22 -20.86 5.47
N GLU A 70 -18.24 -21.22 6.30
CA GLU A 70 -18.23 -20.93 7.74
C GLU A 70 -17.84 -19.46 7.99
N PRO A 71 -18.74 -18.62 8.52
CA PRO A 71 -18.45 -17.20 8.76
C PRO A 71 -17.28 -16.97 9.73
N GLU A 72 -16.99 -17.95 10.60
CA GLU A 72 -15.92 -17.91 11.61
C GLU A 72 -14.52 -17.89 10.99
N LEU A 73 -14.38 -18.33 9.74
CA LEU A 73 -13.09 -18.33 9.03
C LEU A 73 -12.73 -16.95 8.45
N GLY A 74 -13.65 -15.98 8.52
CA GLY A 74 -13.38 -14.60 8.11
C GLY A 74 -13.39 -14.35 6.60
N PHE A 75 -13.67 -15.36 5.77
CA PHE A 75 -13.90 -15.18 4.34
C PHE A 75 -15.31 -14.65 4.10
N ASN A 76 -15.44 -13.32 4.14
CA ASN A 76 -16.67 -12.63 3.81
C ASN A 76 -16.34 -11.32 3.07
N GLU A 77 -17.33 -10.76 2.38
CA GLU A 77 -17.15 -9.59 1.52
C GLU A 77 -16.71 -8.32 2.29
N THR A 78 -17.15 -8.18 3.55
CA THR A 78 -16.72 -7.06 4.40
C THR A 78 -15.22 -7.15 4.67
N ASN A 79 -14.72 -8.33 5.03
CA ASN A 79 -13.29 -8.55 5.25
C ASN A 79 -12.50 -8.43 3.94
N LEU A 80 -13.00 -8.94 2.82
CA LEU A 80 -12.35 -8.74 1.51
C LEU A 80 -12.15 -7.24 1.21
N THR A 81 -13.19 -6.43 1.41
CA THR A 81 -13.14 -4.99 1.17
C THR A 81 -12.15 -4.31 2.12
N LEU A 82 -12.21 -4.62 3.42
CA LEU A 82 -11.35 -4.02 4.43
C LEU A 82 -9.88 -4.44 4.28
N CYS A 83 -9.59 -5.70 3.98
CA CYS A 83 -8.23 -6.17 3.75
C CYS A 83 -7.64 -5.60 2.45
N SER A 84 -8.43 -5.51 1.38
CA SER A 84 -8.01 -4.86 0.13
C SER A 84 -7.71 -3.37 0.35
N LEU A 85 -8.55 -2.68 1.14
CA LEU A 85 -8.34 -1.28 1.53
C LEU A 85 -7.06 -1.10 2.34
N ASP A 86 -6.82 -1.98 3.32
CA ASP A 86 -5.62 -1.95 4.17
C ASP A 86 -4.35 -2.14 3.32
N LEU A 87 -4.31 -3.16 2.46
CA LEU A 87 -3.20 -3.39 1.53
C LEU A 87 -2.94 -2.19 0.61
N PHE A 88 -4.01 -1.58 0.09
CA PHE A 88 -3.90 -0.43 -0.82
C PHE A 88 -3.33 0.81 -0.12
N LEU A 89 -3.85 1.15 1.07
CA LEU A 89 -3.38 2.31 1.84
C LEU A 89 -1.95 2.10 2.34
N ALA A 90 -1.69 0.96 3.00
CA ALA A 90 -0.39 0.67 3.59
C ALA A 90 0.72 0.62 2.53
N GLY A 91 0.47 0.00 1.37
CA GLY A 91 1.46 -0.13 0.30
C GLY A 91 1.77 1.18 -0.45
N THR A 92 0.79 2.09 -0.55
CA THR A 92 0.93 3.29 -1.38
C THR A 92 1.63 4.43 -0.64
N GLU A 93 1.11 4.86 0.52
CA GLU A 93 1.58 6.07 1.18
C GLU A 93 3.00 5.90 1.73
N THR A 94 3.28 4.76 2.38
CA THR A 94 4.57 4.49 3.02
C THR A 94 5.69 4.37 2.00
N THR A 95 5.48 3.60 0.92
CA THR A 95 6.47 3.41 -0.14
C THR A 95 6.74 4.70 -0.91
N SER A 96 5.68 5.43 -1.30
CA SER A 96 5.81 6.71 -2.02
C SER A 96 6.59 7.74 -1.19
N THR A 97 6.24 7.86 0.10
CA THR A 97 6.93 8.77 1.02
C THR A 97 8.39 8.38 1.21
N THR A 98 8.67 7.08 1.36
CA THR A 98 10.05 6.57 1.51
C THR A 98 10.89 6.87 0.28
N LEU A 99 10.36 6.59 -0.92
CA LEU A 99 11.06 6.89 -2.18
C LEU A 99 11.27 8.39 -2.38
N GLN A 100 10.28 9.21 -2.04
CA GLN A 100 10.41 10.67 -2.10
C GLN A 100 11.56 11.16 -1.21
N TRP A 101 11.63 10.70 0.04
CA TRP A 101 12.73 11.05 0.93
C TRP A 101 14.06 10.49 0.45
N ALA A 102 14.12 9.25 -0.05
CA ALA A 102 15.33 8.68 -0.63
C ALA A 102 15.90 9.57 -1.74
N LEU A 103 15.05 10.06 -2.66
CA LEU A 103 15.46 11.01 -3.69
C LEU A 103 15.95 12.34 -3.12
N VAL A 104 15.26 12.90 -2.12
CA VAL A 104 15.71 14.12 -1.44
C VAL A 104 17.08 13.92 -0.80
N TYR A 105 17.34 12.78 -0.15
CA TYR A 105 18.63 12.49 0.47
C TYR A 105 19.74 12.33 -0.57
N LEU A 106 19.48 11.62 -1.68
CA LEU A 106 20.46 11.46 -2.77
C LEU A 106 20.82 12.81 -3.41
N ILE A 107 19.83 13.68 -3.68
CA ILE A 107 20.07 15.03 -4.23
C ILE A 107 20.95 15.87 -3.30
N ASN A 108 20.78 15.74 -1.97
CA ASN A 108 21.57 16.49 -0.99
C ASN A 108 22.94 15.86 -0.68
N HIS A 109 23.20 14.63 -1.13
CA HIS A 109 24.46 13.91 -0.93
C HIS A 109 24.97 13.38 -2.28
N PRO A 110 25.44 14.26 -3.19
CA PRO A 110 25.82 13.88 -4.54
C PRO A 110 26.94 12.84 -4.59
N ASP A 111 27.83 12.81 -3.58
CA ASP A 111 28.88 11.80 -3.45
C ASP A 111 28.33 10.39 -3.15
N VAL A 112 27.23 10.30 -2.40
CA VAL A 112 26.51 9.05 -2.16
C VAL A 112 25.77 8.62 -3.42
N GLN A 113 25.10 9.56 -4.08
CA GLN A 113 24.40 9.32 -5.34
C GLN A 113 25.34 8.81 -6.43
N GLU A 114 26.52 9.41 -6.58
CA GLU A 114 27.55 8.99 -7.55
C GLU A 114 27.99 7.55 -7.30
N LYS A 115 28.28 7.17 -6.05
CA LYS A 115 28.64 5.79 -5.69
C LYS A 115 27.54 4.77 -5.96
N VAL A 116 26.27 5.13 -5.69
CA VAL A 116 25.12 4.27 -6.04
C VAL A 116 25.04 4.08 -7.55
N GLN A 117 25.20 5.15 -8.34
CA GLN A 117 25.19 5.06 -9.80
C GLN A 117 26.35 4.22 -10.34
N GLU A 118 27.57 4.41 -9.83
CA GLU A 118 28.74 3.60 -10.19
C GLU A 118 28.51 2.10 -9.93
N GLU A 119 27.90 1.76 -8.78
CA GLU A 119 27.59 0.37 -8.45
C GLU A 119 26.50 -0.21 -9.37
N ILE A 120 25.46 0.57 -9.69
CA ILE A 120 24.42 0.19 -10.67
C ILE A 120 25.05 -0.08 -12.04
N ASP A 121 25.88 0.83 -12.55
CA ASP A 121 26.52 0.69 -13.86
C ASP A 121 27.45 -0.52 -13.92
N LYS A 122 28.15 -0.82 -12.81
CA LYS A 122 29.06 -1.96 -12.72
C LYS A 122 28.34 -3.31 -12.65
N VAL A 123 27.24 -3.42 -11.89
CA VAL A 123 26.57 -4.70 -11.61
C VAL A 123 25.44 -4.98 -12.61
N ILE A 124 24.67 -3.95 -12.96
CA ILE A 124 23.49 -4.07 -13.82
C ILE A 124 23.84 -3.64 -15.25
N GLY A 125 24.55 -2.51 -15.37
CA GLY A 125 24.85 -1.88 -16.66
C GLY A 125 23.60 -1.34 -17.36
N GLN A 126 23.73 -1.08 -18.66
CA GLN A 126 22.72 -0.35 -19.44
C GLN A 126 21.86 -1.24 -20.36
N SER A 127 22.08 -2.56 -20.35
CA SER A 127 21.49 -3.49 -21.32
C SER A 127 20.29 -4.28 -20.80
N ARG A 128 20.01 -4.24 -19.50
CA ARG A 128 18.94 -5.01 -18.85
C ARG A 128 18.29 -4.25 -17.70
N LEU A 129 17.10 -4.70 -17.31
CA LEU A 129 16.41 -4.20 -16.13
C LEU A 129 17.03 -4.78 -14.83
N PRO A 130 16.92 -4.04 -13.70
CA PRO A 130 17.25 -4.55 -12.38
C PRO A 130 16.38 -5.75 -11.99
N SER A 131 16.92 -6.63 -11.16
CA SER A 131 16.22 -7.77 -10.57
C SER A 131 16.54 -7.89 -9.08
N MET A 132 15.69 -8.61 -8.32
CA MET A 132 15.95 -8.85 -6.89
C MET A 132 17.25 -9.63 -6.62
N ALA A 133 17.74 -10.38 -7.61
CA ALA A 133 19.00 -11.12 -7.51
C ALA A 133 20.23 -10.20 -7.51
N ASP A 134 20.11 -8.97 -8.01
CA ASP A 134 21.22 -8.01 -8.03
C ASP A 134 21.55 -7.47 -6.64
N ARG A 135 20.57 -7.47 -5.73
CA ARG A 135 20.67 -6.89 -4.39
C ARG A 135 21.87 -7.39 -3.58
N SER A 136 22.18 -8.69 -3.64
CA SER A 136 23.33 -9.25 -2.90
C SER A 136 24.69 -8.82 -3.47
N ASN A 137 24.72 -8.39 -4.73
CA ASN A 137 25.92 -7.92 -5.42
C ASN A 137 26.07 -6.39 -5.37
N MET A 138 25.12 -5.69 -4.74
CA MET A 138 25.10 -4.23 -4.61
C MET A 138 25.10 -3.81 -3.13
N PRO A 139 26.17 -4.14 -2.38
CA PRO A 139 26.24 -3.88 -0.94
C PRO A 139 26.14 -2.39 -0.59
N TYR A 140 26.62 -1.47 -1.45
CA TYR A 140 26.53 -0.04 -1.17
C TYR A 140 25.08 0.45 -1.33
N THR A 141 24.44 0.13 -2.45
CA THR A 141 23.05 0.48 -2.76
C THR A 141 22.08 -0.19 -1.79
N ASN A 142 22.37 -1.38 -1.28
CA ASN A 142 21.55 -2.04 -0.26
C ASN A 142 21.71 -1.41 1.14
N ALA A 143 22.81 -0.70 1.40
CA ALA A 143 23.06 0.00 2.66
C ALA A 143 22.45 1.41 2.68
N VAL A 144 22.33 2.04 1.51
CA VAL A 144 21.60 3.30 1.28
C VAL A 144 20.11 3.08 1.40
#